data_AF-A0A1X0VB60-F1
#
_entry.id   AF-A0A1X0VB60-F1
#
_cell.length_a   1.000
_cell.length_b   1.000
_cell.length_c   1.000
_cell.angle_alpha   90.00
_cell.angle_beta   90.00
_cell.angle_gamma   90.00
#
_symmetry.space_group_name_H-M   'P 1'
#
loop_
_entity.id
_entity.type
_entity.pdbx_description
1 polymer ?
#
loop_
_entity_poly.entity_id
_entity_poly.type
_entity_poly.pdbx_seq_one_letter_code
_entity_poly.pdbx_strand_id
1 'polypeptide(L)'
;MKTVEDAISYIHNRPKGGQKESLYRMTTLLAALGNPQNDLPYAIHVTGTNGKGSVSTMASNILRVAGYDTGLFVSPFITNFRERIQINNEMISKDDLLHATNKVAQVLVNVDAELYPDIPVEFEVLTAIMFTYFYSKKLDALVIEVGIGGLLDSTNVMPNTKVAVITSVGLDHQKMLGNTITEIASQKAGIIHDDVAVVTGDLPDEARLVIEKKTPHVIKGLRHEFQSGLPGEYQIENTATAVAAVRAFAQNISDDTIQKGLEESHFSGRFELIAPNIMVDGAHNAQGLRALYKSLSV
;
A
#
# COMPACT_ATOMS: atom_id res chain seq x y z
N MET A 1 9.34 -25.36 -4.34
CA MET A 1 8.58 -25.53 -3.08
C MET A 1 7.33 -26.37 -3.35
N LYS A 2 6.79 -27.08 -2.36
CA LYS A 2 5.65 -28.01 -2.54
C LYS A 2 4.37 -27.54 -1.85
N THR A 3 4.46 -26.76 -0.77
CA THR A 3 3.31 -26.26 -0.02
C THR A 3 3.33 -24.74 0.12
N VAL A 4 2.20 -24.13 0.49
CA VAL A 4 2.16 -22.68 0.76
C VAL A 4 3.02 -22.32 1.98
N GLU A 5 3.16 -23.22 2.95
CA GLU A 5 4.02 -23.04 4.12
C GLU A 5 5.51 -23.00 3.72
N ASP A 6 5.93 -23.84 2.75
CA ASP A 6 7.27 -23.76 2.16
C ASP A 6 7.50 -22.39 1.49
N ALA A 7 6.49 -21.91 0.74
CA ALA A 7 6.56 -20.63 0.05
C ALA A 7 6.70 -19.45 1.02
N ILE A 8 5.87 -19.42 2.07
CA ILE A 8 5.93 -18.41 3.12
C ILE A 8 7.29 -18.46 3.84
N SER A 9 7.77 -19.66 4.18
CA SER A 9 9.10 -19.85 4.78
C SER A 9 10.22 -19.33 3.89
N TYR A 10 10.17 -19.63 2.58
CA TYR A 10 11.14 -19.13 1.61
C TYR A 10 11.20 -17.59 1.58
N ILE A 11 10.04 -16.93 1.59
CA ILE A 11 9.95 -15.46 1.61
C ILE A 11 10.55 -14.91 2.92
N HIS A 12 10.18 -15.46 4.07
CA HIS A 12 10.69 -14.99 5.38
C HIS A 12 12.17 -15.26 5.64
N ASN A 13 12.76 -16.22 4.93
CA ASN A 13 14.19 -16.53 5.01
C ASN A 13 15.06 -15.61 4.13
N ARG A 14 14.45 -14.72 3.34
CA ARG A 14 15.19 -13.66 2.63
C ARG A 14 15.80 -12.68 3.64
N PRO A 15 16.89 -11.98 3.28
CA PRO A 15 17.44 -10.93 4.12
C PRO A 15 16.39 -9.90 4.51
N LYS A 16 16.47 -9.44 5.77
CA LYS A 16 15.60 -8.39 6.30
C LYS A 16 16.36 -7.07 6.33
N GLY A 17 15.73 -6.01 5.86
CA GLY A 17 16.32 -4.67 5.89
C GLY A 17 17.49 -4.51 4.93
N GLY A 18 18.36 -3.54 5.20
CA GLY A 18 19.40 -3.06 4.29
C GLY A 18 19.13 -1.62 3.90
N GLN A 19 20.16 -0.77 3.90
CA GLN A 19 20.04 0.60 3.42
C GLN A 19 19.87 0.55 1.90
N LYS A 20 18.69 0.91 1.41
CA LYS A 20 18.46 1.03 -0.02
C LYS A 20 19.11 2.31 -0.52
N GLU A 21 20.13 2.16 -1.35
CA GLU A 21 20.75 3.27 -2.08
C GLU A 21 20.07 3.48 -3.45
N SER A 22 19.46 2.44 -3.99
CA SER A 22 18.74 2.46 -5.27
C SER A 22 17.67 1.36 -5.33
N LEU A 23 16.91 1.34 -6.43
CA LEU A 23 15.96 0.26 -6.77
C LEU A 23 16.60 -0.88 -7.57
N TYR A 24 17.94 -0.92 -7.69
CA TYR A 24 18.67 -1.84 -8.59
C TYR A 24 18.28 -3.31 -8.40
N ARG A 25 18.28 -3.81 -7.15
CA ARG A 25 17.87 -5.20 -6.86
C ARG A 25 16.45 -5.50 -7.33
N MET A 26 15.52 -4.57 -7.10
CA MET A 26 14.14 -4.71 -7.51
C MET A 26 14.02 -4.72 -9.04
N THR A 27 14.70 -3.81 -9.74
CA THR A 27 14.67 -3.73 -11.20
C THR A 27 15.34 -4.93 -11.86
N THR A 28 16.44 -5.46 -11.30
CA THR A 28 17.10 -6.68 -11.81
C THR A 28 16.19 -7.90 -11.63
N LEU A 29 15.54 -8.04 -10.47
CA LEU A 29 14.58 -9.11 -10.23
C LEU A 29 13.39 -9.04 -11.20
N LEU A 30 12.83 -7.86 -11.42
CA LEU A 30 11.72 -7.69 -12.36
C LEU A 30 12.12 -7.90 -13.82
N ALA A 31 13.32 -7.47 -14.21
CA ALA A 31 13.87 -7.74 -15.54
C ALA A 31 13.97 -9.25 -15.80
N ALA A 32 14.45 -10.02 -14.81
CA ALA A 32 14.50 -11.48 -14.90
C ALA A 32 13.11 -12.14 -14.98
N LEU A 33 12.06 -11.47 -14.49
CA LEU A 33 10.65 -11.89 -14.59
C LEU A 33 9.96 -11.43 -15.89
N GLY A 34 10.66 -10.72 -16.77
CA GLY A 34 10.07 -10.17 -18.00
C GLY A 34 9.30 -8.87 -17.79
N ASN A 35 9.56 -8.14 -16.69
CA ASN A 35 8.96 -6.85 -16.35
C ASN A 35 7.42 -6.86 -16.24
N PRO A 36 6.81 -7.75 -15.44
CA PRO A 36 5.35 -7.85 -15.32
C PRO A 36 4.67 -6.55 -14.89
N GLN A 37 5.37 -5.70 -14.13
CA GLN A 37 4.85 -4.41 -13.66
C GLN A 37 4.52 -3.41 -14.77
N ASN A 38 5.11 -3.57 -15.97
CA ASN A 38 4.93 -2.62 -17.07
C ASN A 38 3.58 -2.80 -17.80
N ASP A 39 2.97 -3.98 -17.68
CA ASP A 39 1.77 -4.38 -18.41
C ASP A 39 0.52 -4.44 -17.52
N LEU A 40 0.62 -3.95 -16.28
CA LEU A 40 -0.49 -3.92 -15.33
C LEU A 40 -1.48 -2.79 -15.66
N PRO A 41 -2.73 -2.85 -15.15
CA PRO A 41 -3.67 -1.73 -15.28
C PRO A 41 -3.32 -0.59 -14.33
N TYR A 42 -3.88 0.61 -14.57
CA TYR A 42 -3.60 1.80 -13.77
C TYR A 42 -3.79 1.58 -12.26
N ALA A 43 -2.94 2.25 -11.48
CA ALA A 43 -2.90 2.08 -10.04
C ALA A 43 -3.17 3.37 -9.24
N ILE A 44 -3.78 3.18 -8.07
CA ILE A 44 -3.71 4.11 -6.93
C ILE A 44 -2.54 3.67 -6.05
N HIS A 45 -1.51 4.50 -5.91
CA HIS A 45 -0.30 4.20 -5.14
C HIS A 45 -0.31 4.99 -3.84
N VAL A 46 -0.31 4.29 -2.71
CA VAL A 46 -0.63 4.88 -1.39
C VAL A 46 0.57 4.81 -0.46
N THR A 47 1.04 5.98 -0.01
CA THR A 47 2.02 6.12 1.08
C THR A 47 1.48 7.01 2.21
N GLY A 48 2.23 7.08 3.29
CA GLY A 48 1.91 7.85 4.49
C GLY A 48 2.54 7.26 5.74
N THR A 49 2.58 8.04 6.82
CA THR A 49 3.03 7.55 8.12
C THR A 49 1.96 6.66 8.73
N ASN A 50 0.72 7.16 8.82
CA ASN A 50 -0.45 6.41 9.28
C ASN A 50 -1.58 6.44 8.24
N GLY A 51 -2.47 5.45 8.25
CA GLY A 51 -3.68 5.42 7.42
C GLY A 51 -3.54 4.74 6.05
N LYS A 52 -2.32 4.39 5.62
CA LYS A 52 -2.04 3.71 4.33
C LYS A 52 -2.98 2.52 4.08
N GLY A 53 -2.87 1.45 4.88
CA GLY A 53 -3.72 0.28 4.74
C GLY A 53 -5.22 0.55 4.83
N SER A 54 -5.67 1.51 5.67
CA SER A 54 -7.09 1.90 5.73
C SER A 54 -7.56 2.51 4.41
N VAL A 55 -6.80 3.49 3.88
CA VAL A 55 -7.10 4.16 2.61
C VAL A 55 -7.05 3.18 1.45
N SER A 56 -6.02 2.32 1.39
CA SER A 56 -5.89 1.29 0.36
C SER A 56 -7.08 0.31 0.38
N THR A 57 -7.49 -0.13 1.57
CA THR A 57 -8.61 -1.06 1.73
C THR A 57 -9.94 -0.42 1.30
N MET A 58 -10.22 0.80 1.76
CA MET A 58 -11.44 1.52 1.37
C MET A 58 -11.48 1.81 -0.14
N ALA A 59 -10.38 2.29 -0.72
CA ALA A 59 -10.31 2.55 -2.16
C ALA A 59 -10.51 1.27 -2.98
N SER A 60 -9.91 0.15 -2.57
CA SER A 60 -10.11 -1.14 -3.22
C SER A 60 -11.56 -1.62 -3.16
N ASN A 61 -12.22 -1.48 -2.01
CA ASN A 61 -13.62 -1.90 -1.88
C ASN A 61 -14.55 -1.04 -2.73
N ILE A 62 -14.35 0.28 -2.77
CA ILE A 62 -15.15 1.16 -3.62
C ILE A 62 -14.99 0.77 -5.10
N LEU A 63 -13.76 0.54 -5.57
CA LEU A 63 -13.51 0.12 -6.96
C LEU A 63 -14.15 -1.23 -7.27
N ARG A 64 -14.03 -2.21 -6.37
CA ARG A 64 -14.69 -3.51 -6.50
C ARG A 64 -16.21 -3.39 -6.61
N VAL A 65 -16.84 -2.61 -5.72
CA VAL A 65 -18.31 -2.41 -5.74
C VAL A 65 -18.74 -1.65 -6.99
N ALA A 66 -17.88 -0.78 -7.54
CA ALA A 66 -18.07 -0.11 -8.82
C ALA A 66 -17.90 -1.04 -10.05
N GLY A 67 -17.53 -2.31 -9.83
CA GLY A 67 -17.43 -3.33 -10.87
C GLY A 67 -16.05 -3.52 -11.48
N TYR A 68 -14.99 -2.95 -10.89
CA TYR A 68 -13.61 -3.17 -11.33
C TYR A 68 -13.04 -4.45 -10.73
N ASP A 69 -12.39 -5.28 -11.55
CA ASP A 69 -11.52 -6.34 -11.04
C ASP A 69 -10.26 -5.71 -10.44
N THR A 70 -10.22 -5.63 -9.10
CA THR A 70 -9.27 -4.79 -8.36
C THR A 70 -8.22 -5.63 -7.64
N GLY A 71 -6.94 -5.39 -7.93
CA GLY A 71 -5.82 -5.93 -7.16
C GLY A 71 -5.47 -5.02 -5.98
N LEU A 72 -5.34 -5.58 -4.78
CA LEU A 72 -4.95 -4.86 -3.57
C LEU A 72 -3.65 -5.44 -3.00
N PHE A 73 -2.66 -4.58 -2.79
CA PHE A 73 -1.41 -4.92 -2.08
C PHE A 73 -1.29 -4.10 -0.80
N VAL A 74 -1.21 -4.76 0.35
CA VAL A 74 -1.13 -4.12 1.69
C VAL A 74 -0.05 -4.73 2.56
N SER A 75 0.45 -3.97 3.53
CA SER A 75 1.44 -4.47 4.49
C SER A 75 1.42 -3.73 5.84
N PRO A 76 1.80 -4.38 6.96
CA PRO A 76 2.06 -5.82 7.11
C PRO A 76 0.76 -6.64 7.07
N PHE A 77 0.85 -7.96 7.25
CA PHE A 77 -0.33 -8.79 7.56
C PHE A 77 -0.54 -8.82 9.09
N ILE A 78 -1.75 -9.15 9.53
CA ILE A 78 -2.12 -9.30 10.94
C ILE A 78 -2.12 -10.78 11.34
N THR A 79 -2.92 -11.63 10.67
CA THR A 79 -3.08 -13.04 11.07
C THR A 79 -2.65 -14.03 9.99
N ASN A 80 -2.81 -13.67 8.73
CA ASN A 80 -2.55 -14.52 7.59
C ASN A 80 -1.68 -13.80 6.57
N PHE A 81 -0.55 -14.41 6.20
CA PHE A 81 0.37 -13.85 5.20
C PHE A 81 -0.32 -13.39 3.91
N ARG A 82 -1.35 -14.13 3.49
CA ARG A 82 -2.10 -13.90 2.25
C ARG A 82 -2.96 -12.63 2.28
N GLU A 83 -3.20 -12.04 3.45
CA GLU A 83 -3.85 -10.73 3.59
C GLU A 83 -3.15 -9.64 2.75
N ARG A 84 -1.86 -9.80 2.47
CA ARG A 84 -1.07 -8.80 1.75
C ARG A 84 -1.39 -8.68 0.26
N ILE A 85 -1.90 -9.74 -0.36
CA ILE A 85 -2.14 -9.79 -1.81
C ILE A 85 -3.58 -10.26 -2.01
N GLN A 86 -4.44 -9.39 -2.53
CA GLN A 86 -5.86 -9.68 -2.69
C GLN A 86 -6.33 -9.31 -4.08
N ILE A 87 -7.36 -10.00 -4.57
CA ILE A 87 -8.12 -9.62 -5.76
C ILE A 87 -9.58 -9.55 -5.36
N ASN A 88 -10.25 -8.43 -5.67
CA ASN A 88 -11.62 -8.18 -5.23
C ASN A 88 -11.79 -8.42 -3.72
N ASN A 89 -10.80 -7.97 -2.95
CA ASN A 89 -10.71 -8.11 -1.49
C ASN A 89 -10.72 -9.55 -0.96
N GLU A 90 -10.53 -10.54 -1.84
CA GLU A 90 -10.28 -11.93 -1.49
C GLU A 90 -8.78 -12.21 -1.48
N MET A 91 -8.29 -12.83 -0.40
CA MET A 91 -6.88 -13.17 -0.27
C MET A 91 -6.43 -14.10 -1.39
N ILE A 92 -5.20 -13.92 -1.87
CA ILE A 92 -4.55 -14.85 -2.79
C ILE A 92 -4.72 -16.30 -2.29
N SER A 93 -5.09 -17.20 -3.19
CA SER A 93 -5.26 -18.62 -2.84
C SER A 93 -3.92 -19.23 -2.42
N LYS A 94 -3.95 -20.33 -1.65
CA LYS A 94 -2.72 -21.03 -1.26
C LYS A 94 -1.93 -21.49 -2.48
N ASP A 95 -2.65 -21.99 -3.49
CA ASP A 95 -2.07 -22.51 -4.73
C ASP A 95 -1.48 -21.40 -5.58
N ASP A 96 -2.20 -20.27 -5.72
CA ASP A 96 -1.68 -19.10 -6.46
C ASP A 96 -0.43 -18.53 -5.77
N LEU A 97 -0.42 -18.43 -4.43
CA LEU A 97 0.75 -17.94 -3.70
C LEU A 97 1.95 -18.86 -3.91
N LEU A 98 1.75 -20.18 -3.79
CA LEU A 98 2.80 -21.16 -4.04
C LEU A 98 3.32 -21.07 -5.48
N HIS A 99 2.42 -20.95 -6.46
CA HIS A 99 2.76 -20.87 -7.88
C HIS A 99 3.56 -19.60 -8.20
N ALA A 100 3.07 -18.43 -7.78
CA ALA A 100 3.78 -17.16 -7.97
C ALA A 100 5.15 -17.16 -7.27
N THR A 101 5.22 -17.69 -6.05
CA THR A 101 6.50 -17.81 -5.32
C THR A 101 7.48 -18.74 -6.02
N ASN A 102 7.01 -19.89 -6.57
CA ASN A 102 7.88 -20.79 -7.33
C ASN A 102 8.43 -20.14 -8.60
N LYS A 103 7.63 -19.34 -9.33
CA LYS A 103 8.09 -18.58 -10.49
C LYS A 103 9.19 -17.58 -10.12
N VAL A 104 8.99 -16.82 -9.05
CA VAL A 104 9.99 -15.86 -8.57
C VAL A 104 11.24 -16.56 -8.06
N ALA A 105 11.10 -17.66 -7.31
CA ALA A 105 12.23 -18.44 -6.82
C ALA A 105 13.08 -19.04 -7.96
N GLN A 106 12.48 -19.37 -9.10
CA GLN A 106 13.20 -19.90 -10.25
C GLN A 106 14.21 -18.89 -10.82
N VAL A 107 13.81 -17.63 -10.97
CA VAL A 107 14.70 -16.58 -11.50
C VAL A 107 15.68 -16.08 -10.43
N LEU A 108 15.29 -16.14 -9.15
CA LEU A 108 16.14 -15.72 -8.03
C LEU A 108 17.45 -16.51 -7.95
N VAL A 109 17.52 -17.74 -8.44
CA VAL A 109 18.78 -18.52 -8.49
C VAL A 109 19.88 -17.75 -9.21
N ASN A 110 19.56 -17.15 -10.37
CA ASN A 110 20.54 -16.40 -11.16
C ASN A 110 20.70 -14.97 -10.64
N VAL A 111 19.59 -14.33 -10.24
CA VAL A 111 19.63 -12.95 -9.70
C VAL A 111 20.45 -12.89 -8.41
N ASP A 112 20.31 -13.87 -7.50
CA ASP A 112 21.08 -13.93 -6.27
C ASP A 112 22.57 -14.16 -6.55
N ALA A 113 22.91 -14.99 -7.54
CA ALA A 113 24.29 -15.23 -7.94
C ALA A 113 24.93 -13.98 -8.56
N GLU A 114 24.18 -13.21 -9.34
CA GLU A 114 24.64 -11.96 -9.95
C GLU A 114 24.83 -10.85 -8.91
N LEU A 115 23.91 -10.72 -7.96
CA LEU A 115 23.87 -9.60 -7.03
C LEU A 115 24.60 -9.84 -5.71
N TYR A 116 25.16 -11.04 -5.48
CA TYR A 116 25.85 -11.36 -4.23
C TYR A 116 26.98 -10.36 -3.92
N PRO A 117 27.08 -9.84 -2.68
CA PRO A 117 26.30 -10.19 -1.48
C PRO A 117 24.99 -9.42 -1.27
N ASP A 118 24.68 -8.42 -2.10
CA ASP A 118 23.49 -7.56 -1.95
C ASP A 118 22.29 -8.11 -2.75
N ILE A 119 21.74 -9.22 -2.27
CA ILE A 119 20.62 -9.94 -2.92
C ILE A 119 19.25 -9.36 -2.55
N PRO A 120 18.18 -9.60 -3.36
CA PRO A 120 16.85 -9.08 -3.08
C PRO A 120 16.31 -9.44 -1.69
N VAL A 121 15.78 -8.44 -0.98
CA VAL A 121 15.31 -8.57 0.41
C VAL A 121 13.86 -9.08 0.46
N GLU A 122 13.39 -9.48 1.66
CA GLU A 122 12.03 -10.05 1.85
C GLU A 122 10.92 -9.24 1.16
N PHE A 123 10.92 -7.92 1.35
CA PHE A 123 9.87 -7.07 0.76
C PHE A 123 10.00 -6.92 -0.76
N GLU A 124 11.21 -6.93 -1.32
CA GLU A 124 11.43 -6.90 -2.78
C GLU A 124 10.91 -8.20 -3.42
N VAL A 125 11.22 -9.35 -2.83
CA VAL A 125 10.72 -10.65 -3.28
C VAL A 125 9.19 -10.72 -3.17
N LEU A 126 8.62 -10.28 -2.06
CA LEU A 126 7.16 -10.22 -1.89
C LEU A 126 6.50 -9.31 -2.95
N THR A 127 7.08 -8.15 -3.21
CA THR A 127 6.55 -7.21 -4.22
C THR A 127 6.62 -7.83 -5.63
N ALA A 128 7.70 -8.53 -5.96
CA ALA A 128 7.83 -9.24 -7.23
C ALA A 128 6.82 -10.39 -7.37
N ILE A 129 6.51 -11.10 -6.28
CA ILE A 129 5.45 -12.13 -6.23
C ILE A 129 4.09 -11.51 -6.50
N MET A 130 3.80 -10.35 -5.89
CA MET A 130 2.56 -9.60 -6.15
C MET A 130 2.45 -9.22 -7.63
N PHE A 131 3.48 -8.61 -8.22
CA PHE A 131 3.45 -8.23 -9.65
C PHE A 131 3.28 -9.46 -10.56
N THR A 132 3.99 -10.55 -10.26
CA THR A 132 3.85 -11.82 -11.00
C THR A 132 2.43 -12.38 -10.91
N TYR A 133 1.82 -12.30 -9.73
CA TYR A 133 0.45 -12.76 -9.51
C TYR A 133 -0.55 -11.89 -10.25
N PHE A 134 -0.52 -10.57 -10.06
CA PHE A 134 -1.44 -9.64 -10.71
C PHE A 134 -1.31 -9.66 -12.22
N TYR A 135 -0.10 -9.76 -12.77
CA TYR A 135 0.11 -9.90 -14.22
C TYR A 135 -0.54 -11.17 -14.79
N SER A 136 -0.62 -12.24 -13.99
CA SER A 136 -1.31 -13.48 -14.40
C SER A 136 -2.83 -13.38 -14.36
N LYS A 137 -3.39 -12.24 -13.91
CA LYS A 137 -4.82 -12.01 -13.73
C LYS A 137 -5.23 -10.80 -14.59
N LYS A 138 -6.45 -10.85 -15.13
CA LYS A 138 -6.98 -9.77 -15.97
C LYS A 138 -7.66 -8.74 -15.07
N LEU A 139 -6.87 -7.84 -14.49
CA LEU A 139 -7.36 -6.81 -13.57
C LEU A 139 -7.65 -5.50 -14.32
N ASP A 140 -8.55 -4.69 -13.78
CA ASP A 140 -8.93 -3.37 -14.31
C ASP A 140 -8.28 -2.22 -13.52
N ALA A 141 -7.95 -2.45 -12.26
CA ALA A 141 -7.39 -1.44 -11.37
C ALA A 141 -6.49 -2.06 -10.29
N LEU A 142 -5.53 -1.29 -9.81
CA LEU A 142 -4.69 -1.65 -8.67
C LEU A 142 -4.78 -0.61 -7.55
N VAL A 143 -4.68 -1.08 -6.31
CA VAL A 143 -4.44 -0.24 -5.14
C VAL A 143 -3.23 -0.81 -4.40
N ILE A 144 -2.12 -0.08 -4.45
CA ILE A 144 -0.81 -0.56 -3.98
C ILE A 144 -0.37 0.28 -2.79
N GLU A 145 -0.22 -0.33 -1.62
CA GLU A 145 0.39 0.28 -0.45
C GLU A 145 1.91 0.23 -0.53
N VAL A 146 2.55 1.38 -0.32
CA VAL A 146 3.99 1.51 -0.09
C VAL A 146 4.37 0.86 1.23
N GLY A 147 5.45 0.07 1.23
CA GLY A 147 6.00 -0.49 2.46
C GLY A 147 6.54 0.60 3.38
N ILE A 148 7.63 1.26 2.98
CA ILE A 148 8.27 2.32 3.78
C ILE A 148 8.73 3.46 2.87
N GLY A 149 8.44 4.71 3.28
CA GLY A 149 8.88 5.90 2.55
C GLY A 149 8.07 6.14 1.28
N GLY A 150 8.68 5.89 0.13
CA GLY A 150 8.08 6.10 -1.19
C GLY A 150 9.13 6.04 -2.29
N LEU A 151 10.07 7.00 -2.27
CA LEU A 151 11.11 7.18 -3.29
C LEU A 151 11.86 5.91 -3.68
N LEU A 152 12.36 5.15 -2.68
CA LEU A 152 13.10 3.90 -2.86
C LEU A 152 12.31 2.67 -2.39
N ASP A 153 10.98 2.80 -2.29
CA ASP A 153 10.14 1.65 -1.95
C ASP A 153 10.08 0.67 -3.13
N SER A 154 10.01 -0.63 -2.83
CA SER A 154 9.98 -1.68 -3.86
C SER A 154 8.79 -1.57 -4.81
N THR A 155 7.71 -0.93 -4.37
CA THR A 155 6.52 -0.68 -5.20
C THR A 155 6.70 0.49 -6.18
N ASN A 156 7.69 1.37 -5.97
CA ASN A 156 7.95 2.55 -6.80
C ASN A 156 8.73 2.25 -8.10
N VAL A 157 8.43 1.11 -8.70
CA VAL A 157 8.94 0.62 -10.00
C VAL A 157 7.81 0.50 -11.03
N MET A 158 6.59 0.84 -10.62
CA MET A 158 5.36 0.70 -11.37
C MET A 158 5.11 1.96 -12.21
N PRO A 159 5.15 1.88 -13.56
CA PRO A 159 5.08 3.06 -14.43
C PRO A 159 3.65 3.61 -14.63
N ASN A 160 2.64 2.82 -14.30
CA ASN A 160 1.22 3.05 -14.54
C ASN A 160 0.48 3.57 -13.29
N THR A 161 1.18 4.28 -12.40
CA THR A 161 0.52 5.03 -11.31
C THR A 161 -0.33 6.15 -11.93
N LYS A 162 -1.63 6.14 -11.64
CA LYS A 162 -2.56 7.20 -12.06
C LYS A 162 -2.85 8.19 -10.94
N VAL A 163 -2.87 7.69 -9.70
CA VAL A 163 -3.11 8.51 -8.50
C VAL A 163 -2.06 8.20 -7.45
N ALA A 164 -1.32 9.20 -7.02
CA ALA A 164 -0.39 9.13 -5.90
C ALA A 164 -1.08 9.69 -4.64
N VAL A 165 -1.12 8.89 -3.56
CA VAL A 165 -1.79 9.25 -2.32
C VAL A 165 -0.80 9.36 -1.18
N ILE A 166 -0.82 10.46 -0.44
CA ILE A 166 -0.03 10.67 0.79
C ILE A 166 -0.99 10.91 1.95
N THR A 167 -1.28 9.86 2.73
CA THR A 167 -2.33 9.89 3.75
C THR A 167 -1.98 10.80 4.93
N SER A 168 -0.74 10.75 5.41
CA SER A 168 -0.23 11.60 6.49
C SER A 168 1.30 11.63 6.51
N VAL A 169 1.88 12.67 7.12
CA VAL A 169 3.32 12.75 7.40
C VAL A 169 3.55 13.05 8.87
N GLY A 170 4.32 12.18 9.52
CA GLY A 170 4.74 12.31 10.90
C GLY A 170 6.10 11.64 11.12
N LEU A 171 6.74 11.93 12.26
CA LEU A 171 8.01 11.33 12.65
C LEU A 171 7.82 9.84 12.91
N ASP A 172 8.33 9.03 11.97
CA ASP A 172 8.35 7.57 12.03
C ASP A 172 9.48 7.05 11.14
N HIS A 173 9.99 5.85 11.42
CA HIS A 173 11.10 5.23 10.70
C HIS A 173 12.32 6.16 10.47
N GLN A 174 12.62 7.02 11.44
CA GLN A 174 13.60 8.10 11.29
C GLN A 174 15.00 7.65 10.84
N LYS A 175 15.42 6.45 11.28
CA LYS A 175 16.69 5.84 10.86
C LYS A 175 16.79 5.60 9.35
N MET A 176 15.65 5.47 8.66
CA MET A 176 15.57 5.21 7.22
C MET A 176 15.12 6.43 6.42
N LEU A 177 14.23 7.27 6.99
CA LEU A 177 13.56 8.34 6.23
C LEU A 177 14.02 9.75 6.55
N GLY A 178 14.83 9.94 7.60
CA GLY A 178 15.28 11.25 8.06
C GLY A 178 14.69 11.63 9.42
N ASN A 179 15.18 12.73 9.98
CA ASN A 179 14.86 13.17 11.34
C ASN A 179 13.87 14.34 11.38
N THR A 180 13.46 14.85 10.22
CA THR A 180 12.54 15.97 10.09
C THR A 180 11.31 15.61 9.25
N ILE A 181 10.21 16.35 9.45
CA ILE A 181 8.99 16.23 8.65
C ILE A 181 9.30 16.45 7.16
N THR A 182 10.17 17.41 6.83
CA THR A 182 10.58 17.73 5.47
C THR A 182 11.30 16.57 4.77
N GLU A 183 12.24 15.91 5.46
CA GLU A 183 12.96 14.75 4.90
C GLU A 183 11.99 13.58 4.65
N ILE A 184 11.14 13.28 5.63
CA ILE A 184 10.15 12.21 5.53
C ILE A 184 9.13 12.51 4.43
N ALA A 185 8.67 13.76 4.32
CA ALA A 185 7.80 14.21 3.23
C ALA A 185 8.47 14.06 1.87
N SER A 186 9.76 14.38 1.77
CA SER A 186 10.53 14.24 0.51
C SER A 186 10.63 12.78 0.07
N GLN A 187 10.82 11.86 1.01
CA GLN A 187 10.78 10.42 0.73
C GLN A 187 9.40 9.98 0.23
N LYS A 188 8.33 10.42 0.88
CA LYS A 188 6.94 10.07 0.50
C LYS A 188 6.54 10.68 -0.85
N ALA A 189 6.97 11.91 -1.13
CA ALA A 189 6.75 12.58 -2.39
C ALA A 189 7.42 11.88 -3.58
N GLY A 190 8.31 10.91 -3.35
CA GLY A 190 8.98 10.15 -4.40
C GLY A 190 8.08 9.22 -5.23
N ILE A 191 6.83 9.00 -4.81
CA ILE A 191 5.81 8.31 -5.64
C ILE A 191 5.06 9.25 -6.59
N ILE A 192 5.31 10.56 -6.49
CA ILE A 192 4.73 11.56 -7.40
C ILE A 192 5.60 11.61 -8.65
N HIS A 193 5.13 10.93 -9.68
CA HIS A 193 5.72 10.95 -11.03
C HIS A 193 5.00 11.99 -11.91
N ASP A 194 5.45 12.13 -13.16
CA ASP A 194 4.81 13.04 -14.12
C ASP A 194 3.38 12.57 -14.44
N ASP A 195 2.46 13.53 -14.68
CA ASP A 195 1.06 13.31 -15.08
C ASP A 195 0.18 12.47 -14.11
N VAL A 196 0.59 12.30 -12.84
CA VAL A 196 -0.23 11.64 -11.82
C VAL A 196 -1.10 12.63 -11.06
N ALA A 197 -2.35 12.25 -10.74
CA ALA A 197 -3.15 13.00 -9.79
C ALA A 197 -2.59 12.81 -8.38
N VAL A 198 -2.44 13.90 -7.62
CA VAL A 198 -1.90 13.84 -6.25
C VAL A 198 -3.00 14.11 -5.24
N VAL A 199 -3.22 13.17 -4.33
CA VAL A 199 -4.19 13.27 -3.24
C VAL A 199 -3.44 13.25 -1.92
N THR A 200 -3.79 14.16 -1.01
CA THR A 200 -3.23 14.15 0.35
C THR A 200 -4.35 14.17 1.38
N GLY A 201 -4.11 13.49 2.51
CA GLY A 201 -4.86 13.78 3.74
C GLY A 201 -4.42 15.11 4.35
N ASP A 202 -4.76 15.32 5.62
CA ASP A 202 -4.28 16.47 6.38
C ASP A 202 -2.78 16.34 6.72
N LEU A 203 -1.98 17.28 6.20
CA LEU A 203 -0.51 17.27 6.32
C LEU A 203 -0.03 18.49 7.11
N PRO A 204 1.03 18.36 7.92
CA PRO A 204 1.74 19.52 8.48
C PRO A 204 2.24 20.45 7.36
N ASP A 205 2.35 21.74 7.66
CA ASP A 205 2.73 22.76 6.67
C ASP A 205 4.08 22.45 5.99
N GLU A 206 5.06 21.95 6.74
CA GLU A 206 6.37 21.61 6.19
C GLU A 206 6.29 20.47 5.18
N ALA A 207 5.42 19.49 5.42
CA ALA A 207 5.18 18.39 4.49
C ALA A 207 4.40 18.88 3.26
N ARG A 208 3.35 19.68 3.46
CA ARG A 208 2.53 20.26 2.39
C ARG A 208 3.40 21.06 1.41
N LEU A 209 4.30 21.91 1.92
CA LEU A 209 5.22 22.70 1.11
C LEU A 209 6.18 21.84 0.26
N VAL A 210 6.55 20.64 0.74
CA VAL A 210 7.35 19.69 -0.06
C VAL A 210 6.53 19.11 -1.20
N ILE A 211 5.27 18.72 -0.93
CA ILE A 211 4.37 18.17 -1.96
C ILE A 211 4.03 19.22 -3.01
N GLU A 212 3.72 20.45 -2.60
CA GLU A 212 3.35 21.56 -3.51
C GLU A 212 4.49 21.98 -4.43
N LYS A 213 5.75 21.77 -4.01
CA LYS A 213 6.93 21.95 -4.88
C LYS A 213 7.02 20.93 -6.01
N LYS A 214 6.43 19.74 -5.83
CA LYS A 214 6.35 18.69 -6.87
C LYS A 214 5.19 18.93 -7.81
N THR A 215 4.03 19.33 -7.28
CA THR A 215 2.88 19.75 -8.08
C THR A 215 2.04 20.78 -7.33
N PRO A 216 1.63 21.89 -7.96
CA PRO A 216 0.72 22.85 -7.35
C PRO A 216 -0.72 22.32 -7.26
N HIS A 217 -1.04 21.21 -7.94
CA HIS A 217 -2.39 20.66 -8.03
C HIS A 217 -2.56 19.46 -7.09
N VAL A 218 -2.80 19.76 -5.81
CA VAL A 218 -3.08 18.76 -4.77
C VAL A 218 -4.59 18.68 -4.52
N ILE A 219 -5.13 17.46 -4.59
CA ILE A 219 -6.53 17.15 -4.30
C ILE A 219 -6.66 16.78 -2.82
N LYS A 220 -7.69 17.31 -2.15
CA LYS A 220 -8.06 16.93 -0.79
C LYS A 220 -9.48 16.37 -0.76
N GLY A 221 -9.69 15.40 0.13
CA GLY A 221 -11.02 14.86 0.38
C GLY A 221 -11.90 15.78 1.23
N LEU A 222 -13.21 15.59 1.12
CA LEU A 222 -14.17 16.29 1.97
C LEU A 222 -14.51 15.42 3.19
N ARG A 223 -14.16 15.92 4.37
CA ARG A 223 -14.49 15.25 5.63
C ARG A 223 -16.01 15.23 5.82
N HIS A 224 -16.52 14.14 6.39
CA HIS A 224 -17.95 13.92 6.67
C HIS A 224 -18.87 13.90 5.44
N GLU A 225 -18.31 13.83 4.23
CA GLU A 225 -19.10 13.62 3.02
C GLU A 225 -19.75 12.22 3.01
N PHE A 226 -19.02 11.22 3.52
CA PHE A 226 -19.47 9.83 3.62
C PHE A 226 -19.29 9.30 5.04
N GLN A 227 -20.09 8.28 5.39
CA GLN A 227 -19.88 7.55 6.64
C GLN A 227 -18.70 6.59 6.46
N SER A 228 -17.79 6.57 7.44
CA SER A 228 -16.65 5.65 7.43
C SER A 228 -17.13 4.21 7.64
N GLY A 229 -16.63 3.28 6.82
CA GLY A 229 -16.79 1.84 7.05
C GLY A 229 -15.90 1.26 8.13
N LEU A 230 -14.83 1.98 8.50
CA LEU A 230 -13.91 1.56 9.55
C LEU A 230 -14.13 2.38 10.83
N PRO A 231 -13.96 1.76 12.02
CA PRO A 231 -14.18 2.45 13.28
C PRO A 231 -13.00 3.37 13.67
N GLY A 232 -13.30 4.39 14.48
CA GLY A 232 -12.34 5.37 15.01
C GLY A 232 -12.41 6.74 14.31
N GLU A 233 -12.25 7.83 15.07
CA GLU A 233 -12.41 9.20 14.54
C GLU A 233 -11.41 9.54 13.42
N TYR A 234 -10.20 9.01 13.51
CA TYR A 234 -9.16 9.22 12.51
C TYR A 234 -9.51 8.62 11.15
N GLN A 235 -10.50 7.72 11.09
CA GLN A 235 -10.98 7.18 9.82
C GLN A 235 -11.75 8.21 9.01
N ILE A 236 -12.30 9.27 9.62
CA ILE A 236 -12.97 10.35 8.86
C ILE A 236 -12.04 10.94 7.80
N GLU A 237 -10.77 11.18 8.17
CA GLU A 237 -9.77 11.72 7.25
C GLU A 237 -9.32 10.66 6.22
N ASN A 238 -9.15 9.41 6.65
CA ASN A 238 -8.81 8.31 5.74
C ASN A 238 -9.94 8.06 4.72
N THR A 239 -11.20 8.13 5.12
CA THR A 239 -12.37 8.00 4.25
C THR A 239 -12.39 9.12 3.23
N ALA A 240 -12.25 10.37 3.67
CA ALA A 240 -12.17 11.52 2.76
C ALA A 240 -11.04 11.35 1.73
N THR A 241 -9.86 10.90 2.20
CA THR A 241 -8.68 10.66 1.34
C THR A 241 -8.94 9.53 0.33
N ALA A 242 -9.54 8.42 0.76
CA ALA A 242 -9.85 7.28 -0.11
C ALA A 242 -10.87 7.67 -1.19
N VAL A 243 -11.93 8.40 -0.82
CA VAL A 243 -12.95 8.89 -1.76
C VAL A 243 -12.33 9.83 -2.80
N ALA A 244 -11.47 10.76 -2.37
CA ALA A 244 -10.76 11.65 -3.29
C ALA A 244 -9.85 10.88 -4.26
N ALA A 245 -9.14 9.86 -3.76
CA ALA A 245 -8.29 9.00 -4.58
C ALA A 245 -9.09 8.22 -5.63
N VAL A 246 -10.24 7.65 -5.23
CA VAL A 246 -11.12 6.94 -6.15
C VAL A 246 -11.72 7.88 -7.19
N ARG A 247 -12.20 9.07 -6.81
CA ARG A 247 -12.75 10.04 -7.77
C ARG A 247 -11.68 10.56 -8.74
N ALA A 248 -10.44 10.74 -8.28
CA ALA A 248 -9.30 11.07 -9.15
C ALA A 248 -8.95 9.91 -10.11
N PHE A 249 -9.15 8.67 -9.69
CA PHE A 249 -8.95 7.49 -10.51
C PHE A 249 -10.07 7.27 -11.54
N ALA A 250 -11.33 7.39 -11.13
CA ALA A 250 -12.53 7.17 -11.92
C ALA A 250 -13.66 8.11 -11.49
N GLN A 251 -13.95 9.12 -12.32
CA GLN A 251 -14.90 10.20 -11.98
C GLN A 251 -16.39 9.78 -12.03
N ASN A 252 -16.71 8.65 -12.67
CA ASN A 252 -18.09 8.25 -12.94
C ASN A 252 -18.70 7.32 -11.86
N ILE A 253 -17.99 7.09 -10.75
CA ILE A 253 -18.49 6.25 -9.66
C ILE A 253 -19.50 7.08 -8.85
N SER A 254 -20.74 6.59 -8.74
CA SER A 254 -21.81 7.26 -8.00
C SER A 254 -21.56 7.28 -6.50
N ASP A 255 -22.11 8.29 -5.82
CA ASP A 255 -22.02 8.40 -4.36
C ASP A 255 -22.62 7.18 -3.64
N ASP A 256 -23.72 6.61 -4.13
CA ASP A 256 -24.30 5.37 -3.59
C ASP A 256 -23.31 4.19 -3.66
N THR A 257 -22.57 4.08 -4.76
CA THR A 257 -21.55 3.04 -4.95
C THR A 257 -20.36 3.27 -4.00
N ILE A 258 -19.96 4.53 -3.82
CA ILE A 258 -18.91 4.92 -2.87
C ILE A 258 -19.31 4.54 -1.45
N GLN A 259 -20.51 4.95 -1.01
CA GLN A 259 -21.01 4.67 0.34
C GLN A 259 -21.10 3.16 0.59
N LYS A 260 -21.61 2.39 -0.37
CA LYS A 260 -21.66 0.92 -0.27
C LYS A 260 -20.27 0.28 -0.18
N GLY A 261 -19.31 0.74 -0.99
CA GLY A 261 -17.93 0.27 -0.91
C GLY A 261 -17.25 0.57 0.42
N LEU A 262 -17.56 1.73 1.01
CA LEU A 262 -17.12 2.06 2.36
C LEU A 262 -17.74 1.10 3.38
N GLU A 263 -19.05 0.89 3.37
CA GLU A 263 -19.75 -0.02 4.30
C GLU A 263 -19.24 -1.47 4.26
N GLU A 264 -18.81 -1.96 3.09
CA GLU A 264 -18.22 -3.30 2.94
C GLU A 264 -16.74 -3.36 3.37
N SER A 265 -16.13 -2.23 3.79
CA SER A 265 -14.72 -2.19 4.16
C SER A 265 -14.46 -2.79 5.54
N HIS A 266 -13.61 -3.80 5.56
CA HIS A 266 -13.12 -4.44 6.77
C HIS A 266 -11.59 -4.45 6.77
N PHE A 267 -10.96 -4.09 7.89
CA PHE A 267 -9.50 -4.13 8.02
C PHE A 267 -9.08 -4.55 9.42
N SER A 268 -8.57 -5.78 9.54
CA SER A 268 -8.21 -6.38 10.83
C SER A 268 -7.16 -5.58 11.60
N GLY A 269 -7.26 -5.58 12.93
CA GLY A 269 -6.32 -4.88 13.82
C GLY A 269 -6.37 -3.36 13.72
N ARG A 270 -7.49 -2.78 13.27
CA ARG A 270 -7.77 -1.34 13.31
C ARG A 270 -9.02 -1.07 14.12
N PHE A 271 -8.82 -0.68 15.37
CA PHE A 271 -9.88 -0.44 16.35
C PHE A 271 -10.96 -1.56 16.32
N GLU A 272 -10.50 -2.81 16.21
CA GLU A 272 -11.36 -3.97 15.95
C GLU A 272 -11.80 -4.57 17.29
N LEU A 273 -13.11 -4.68 17.50
CA LEU A 273 -13.68 -5.35 18.68
C LEU A 273 -13.75 -6.86 18.41
N ILE A 274 -12.86 -7.63 19.03
CA ILE A 274 -12.79 -9.09 18.81
C ILE A 274 -13.61 -9.90 19.83
N ALA A 275 -13.98 -9.28 20.96
CA ALA A 275 -14.88 -9.82 21.97
C ALA A 275 -15.45 -8.65 22.81
N PRO A 276 -16.49 -8.87 23.64
CA PRO A 276 -16.97 -7.85 24.57
C PRO A 276 -15.82 -7.27 25.41
N ASN A 277 -15.62 -5.96 25.32
CA ASN A 277 -14.54 -5.21 25.99
C ASN A 277 -13.11 -5.60 25.59
N ILE A 278 -12.90 -6.32 24.48
CA ILE A 278 -11.56 -6.62 23.94
C ILE A 278 -11.44 -5.98 22.56
N MET A 279 -10.62 -4.92 22.49
CA MET A 279 -10.29 -4.19 21.27
C MET A 279 -8.82 -4.39 20.90
N VAL A 280 -8.55 -4.62 19.61
CA VAL A 280 -7.20 -4.70 19.06
C VAL A 280 -6.96 -3.52 18.11
N ASP A 281 -5.84 -2.85 18.26
CA ASP A 281 -5.42 -1.75 17.40
C ASP A 281 -3.90 -1.78 17.16
N GLY A 282 -3.49 -1.51 15.91
CA GLY A 282 -2.10 -1.51 15.47
C GLY A 282 -1.33 -0.21 15.68
N ALA A 283 -1.83 0.74 16.48
CA ALA A 283 -1.12 1.97 16.82
C ALA A 283 0.24 1.68 17.48
N HIS A 284 1.33 2.13 16.84
CA HIS A 284 2.70 1.86 17.28
C HIS A 284 3.63 3.09 17.22
N ASN A 285 3.08 4.26 16.90
CA ASN A 285 3.79 5.54 16.91
C ASN A 285 2.98 6.60 17.68
N ALA A 286 3.62 7.73 18.00
CA ALA A 286 3.01 8.77 18.83
C ALA A 286 1.72 9.36 18.24
N GLN A 287 1.62 9.46 16.91
CA GLN A 287 0.42 9.96 16.25
C GLN A 287 -0.73 8.95 16.35
N GLY A 288 -0.47 7.67 16.06
CA GLY A 288 -1.44 6.58 16.17
C GLY A 288 -1.96 6.41 17.60
N LEU A 289 -1.06 6.43 18.60
CA LEU A 289 -1.45 6.29 20.01
C LEU A 289 -2.35 7.45 20.49
N ARG A 290 -2.09 8.68 20.04
CA ARG A 290 -2.99 9.82 20.33
C ARG A 290 -4.36 9.65 19.68
N ALA A 291 -4.40 9.16 18.44
CA ALA A 291 -5.66 8.92 17.73
C ALA A 291 -6.48 7.81 18.39
N LEU A 292 -5.82 6.74 18.85
CA LEU A 292 -6.41 5.67 19.63
C LEU A 292 -6.97 6.20 20.97
N TYR A 293 -6.17 6.96 21.72
CA TYR A 293 -6.60 7.54 23.01
C TYR A 293 -7.86 8.42 22.86
N LYS A 294 -7.90 9.26 21.84
CA LYS A 294 -9.09 10.07 21.53
C LYS A 294 -10.31 9.19 21.23
N SER A 295 -10.14 8.15 20.40
CA SER A 295 -11.23 7.26 20.01
C SER A 295 -11.78 6.41 21.17
N LEU A 296 -10.96 6.13 22.18
CA LEU A 296 -11.40 5.45 23.42
C LEU A 296 -12.09 6.38 24.43
N SER A 297 -11.98 7.70 24.23
CA SER A 297 -12.51 8.71 25.15
C SER A 297 -13.92 9.19 24.77
N VAL A 298 -14.51 8.59 23.73
CA VAL A 298 -15.86 8.84 23.20
C VAL A 298 -16.76 7.67 23.58
#